data_AF-A0A5R9ECJ0-F1
#
_entry.id   AF-A0A5R9ECJ0-F1
#
_cell.length_a   1.000
_cell.length_b   1.000
_cell.length_c   1.000
_cell.angle_alpha   90.00
_cell.angle_beta   90.00
_cell.angle_gamma   90.00
#
_symmetry.space_group_name_H-M   'P 1'
#
loop_
_entity.id
_entity.type
_entity.pdbx_description
1 polymer ?
#
loop_
_entity_poly.entity_id
_entity_poly.type
_entity_poly.pdbx_seq_one_letter_code
_entity_poly.pdbx_strand_id
1 'polypeptide(L)'
;MSRRYTYPEAAERLRVEERWLRRNIRRLPHSKKGRVVTFSDEDLDRIDALHHHEPTSSPLATLPVPAPGTHPMAHLKPLPPRGAAVRIG
;
A
#
# COMPACT_ATOMS: atom_id res chain seq x y z
N MET A 1 26.45 -3.69 -21.86
CA MET A 1 25.54 -3.72 -23.04
C MET A 1 24.12 -3.71 -22.52
N SER A 2 23.36 -2.64 -22.73
CA SER A 2 22.00 -2.53 -22.19
C SER A 2 21.04 -3.35 -23.05
N ARG A 3 20.40 -4.36 -22.46
CA ARG A 3 19.44 -5.20 -23.17
C ARG A 3 18.17 -4.39 -23.40
N ARG A 4 17.46 -4.68 -24.50
CA ARG A 4 16.20 -4.02 -24.85
C ARG A 4 15.08 -5.04 -24.69
N TYR A 5 14.12 -4.72 -23.84
CA TYR A 5 12.97 -5.53 -23.52
C TYR A 5 11.74 -5.01 -24.25
N THR A 6 10.97 -5.93 -24.81
CA THR A 6 9.63 -5.66 -25.32
C THR A 6 8.61 -5.61 -24.18
N TYR A 7 7.37 -5.22 -24.47
CA TYR A 7 6.29 -5.19 -23.47
C TYR A 7 6.12 -6.51 -22.68
N PRO A 8 6.03 -7.70 -23.30
CA PRO A 8 5.87 -8.94 -22.54
C PRO A 8 7.09 -9.24 -21.66
N GLU A 9 8.31 -9.04 -22.18
CA GLU A 9 9.53 -9.29 -21.40
C GLU A 9 9.69 -8.31 -20.23
N ALA A 10 9.33 -7.04 -20.43
CA ALA A 10 9.34 -6.03 -19.38
C ALA A 10 8.28 -6.33 -18.30
N ALA A 11 7.09 -6.80 -18.72
CA ALA A 11 6.02 -7.21 -17.82
C ALA A 11 6.45 -8.39 -16.93
N GLU A 12 7.12 -9.39 -17.50
CA GLU A 12 7.67 -10.52 -16.75
C GLU A 12 8.75 -10.08 -15.75
N ARG A 13 9.65 -9.18 -16.18
CA ARG A 13 10.73 -8.68 -15.31
C ARG A 13 10.23 -7.87 -14.13
N LEU A 14 9.30 -6.96 -14.37
CA LEU A 14 8.69 -6.11 -13.32
C LEU A 14 7.57 -6.84 -12.56
N ARG A 15 7.17 -8.05 -12.98
CA ARG A 15 6.03 -8.81 -12.45
C ARG A 15 4.72 -8.01 -12.46
N VAL A 16 4.49 -7.25 -13.53
CA VAL A 16 3.29 -6.42 -13.74
C VAL A 16 2.50 -6.90 -14.94
N GLU A 17 1.22 -6.52 -15.03
CA GLU A 17 0.43 -6.78 -16.24
C GLU A 17 0.94 -5.97 -17.44
N GLU A 18 1.06 -6.60 -18.60
CA GLU A 18 1.41 -5.92 -19.85
C GLU A 18 0.45 -4.75 -20.17
N ARG A 19 -0.85 -4.96 -19.90
CA ARG A 19 -1.88 -3.93 -20.11
C ARG A 19 -1.64 -2.70 -19.23
N TRP A 20 -1.04 -2.85 -18.05
CA TRP A 20 -0.68 -1.73 -17.19
C TRP A 20 0.47 -0.92 -17.81
N LEU A 21 1.52 -1.59 -18.32
CA LEU A 21 2.62 -0.91 -19.02
C LEU A 21 2.14 -0.12 -20.24
N ARG A 22 1.29 -0.72 -21.07
CA ARG A 22 0.72 -0.04 -22.26
C ARG A 22 -0.12 1.19 -21.89
N ARG A 23 -0.92 1.11 -20.81
CA ARG A 23 -1.74 2.24 -20.33
C ARG A 23 -0.90 3.36 -19.73
N ASN A 24 0.19 3.03 -19.04
CA ASN A 24 1.04 3.98 -18.35
C ASN A 24 2.24 4.47 -19.16
N ILE A 25 2.38 4.04 -20.42
CA ILE A 25 3.60 4.32 -21.22
C ILE A 25 3.94 5.81 -21.31
N ARG A 26 2.95 6.71 -21.29
CA ARG A 26 3.18 8.16 -21.33
C ARG A 26 3.90 8.71 -20.09
N ARG A 27 3.85 7.99 -18.97
CA ARG A 27 4.39 8.40 -17.66
C ARG A 27 5.67 7.65 -17.28
N LEU A 28 5.93 6.51 -17.91
CA LEU A 28 7.07 5.64 -17.60
C LEU A 28 8.27 5.97 -18.50
N PRO A 29 9.51 5.82 -18.02
CA PRO A 29 10.68 5.88 -18.87
C PRO A 29 10.63 4.74 -19.89
N HIS A 30 10.80 5.10 -21.17
CA HIS A 30 10.76 4.15 -22.27
C HIS A 30 11.51 4.69 -23.49
N SER A 31 11.97 3.79 -24.35
CA SER A 31 12.55 4.12 -25.64
C SER A 31 11.58 3.77 -26.76
N LYS A 32 11.03 4.79 -27.43
CA LYS A 32 10.16 4.61 -28.59
C LYS A 32 10.94 4.76 -29.90
N LYS A 33 10.92 3.73 -30.74
CA LYS A 33 11.51 3.73 -32.08
C LYS A 33 10.40 3.47 -33.09
N GLY A 34 9.87 4.54 -33.67
CA GLY A 34 8.71 4.48 -34.57
C GLY A 34 7.46 3.99 -33.84
N ARG A 35 6.91 2.84 -34.26
CA ARG A 35 5.76 2.19 -33.61
C ARG A 35 6.16 1.24 -32.48
N VAL A 36 7.45 0.90 -32.38
CA VAL A 36 7.95 -0.07 -31.41
C VAL A 36 8.39 0.66 -30.15
N VAL A 37 8.02 0.13 -29.00
CA VAL A 37 8.44 0.61 -27.68
C VAL A 37 9.29 -0.47 -27.04
N THR A 38 10.44 -0.06 -26.51
CA THR A 38 11.40 -0.92 -25.84
C THR A 38 11.81 -0.31 -24.51
N PHE A 39 12.11 -1.14 -23.53
CA PHE A 39 12.62 -0.75 -22.22
C PHE A 39 14.08 -1.19 -22.11
N SER A 40 14.95 -0.33 -21.61
CA SER A 40 16.29 -0.74 -21.19
C SER A 40 16.28 -1.21 -19.74
N ASP A 41 17.32 -1.91 -19.29
CA ASP A 41 17.48 -2.27 -17.88
C ASP A 41 17.33 -1.03 -16.97
N GLU A 42 17.97 0.08 -17.33
CA GLU A 42 17.87 1.35 -16.59
C GLU A 42 16.45 1.92 -16.54
N ASP A 43 15.65 1.71 -17.59
CA ASP A 43 14.25 2.14 -17.59
C ASP A 43 13.44 1.29 -16.60
N LEU A 44 13.70 -0.02 -16.52
CA LEU A 44 13.03 -0.91 -15.57
C LEU A 44 13.37 -0.54 -14.13
N ASP A 45 14.64 -0.28 -13.83
CA ASP A 45 15.09 0.12 -12.49
C ASP A 45 14.44 1.44 -12.05
N ARG A 46 14.31 2.41 -12.97
CA ARG A 46 13.59 3.66 -12.68
C ARG A 46 12.09 3.43 -12.50
N ILE A 47 11.47 2.53 -13.25
CA ILE A 47 10.06 2.20 -13.07
C ILE A 47 9.84 1.60 -11.69
N ASP A 48 10.71 0.69 -11.26
CA ASP A 48 10.67 0.08 -9.93
C ASP A 48 10.82 1.16 -8.85
N ALA A 49 11.84 2.01 -8.94
CA ALA A 49 12.06 3.11 -8.00
C ALA A 49 10.88 4.08 -7.90
N LEU A 50 10.20 4.38 -9.03
CA LEU A 50 9.03 5.27 -9.04
C LEU A 50 7.80 4.68 -8.31
N HIS A 51 7.69 3.36 -8.26
CA HIS A 51 6.56 2.65 -7.62
C HIS A 51 6.98 1.96 -6.32
N HIS A 52 8.22 2.15 -5.90
CA HIS A 52 8.73 1.63 -4.66
C HIS A 52 8.16 2.45 -3.50
N HIS A 53 7.30 1.81 -2.72
CA HIS A 53 6.74 2.38 -1.50
C HIS A 53 7.44 1.77 -0.29
N GLU A 54 8.30 2.53 0.37
CA GLU A 54 8.83 2.10 1.65
C GLU A 54 7.74 2.26 2.71
N PRO A 55 7.40 1.20 3.46
CA PRO A 55 6.53 1.33 4.62
C PRO A 55 7.26 2.23 5.61
N THR A 56 6.80 3.48 5.72
CA THR A 56 7.20 4.35 6.81
C THR A 56 6.72 3.66 8.07
N SER A 57 7.62 3.01 8.81
CA SER A 57 7.34 2.66 10.19
C SER A 57 7.20 3.99 10.91
N SER A 58 5.97 4.49 11.01
CA SER A 58 5.64 5.41 12.09
C SER A 58 6.22 4.78 13.34
N PRO A 59 6.99 5.53 14.17
CA PRO A 59 7.43 4.99 15.44
C PRO A 59 6.18 4.43 16.09
N LEU A 60 6.18 3.11 16.30
CA LEU A 60 5.12 2.40 16.97
C LEU A 60 4.81 3.26 18.18
N ALA A 61 3.61 3.84 18.22
CA ALA A 61 3.23 4.75 19.29
C ALA A 61 3.63 4.03 20.57
N THR A 62 4.66 4.55 21.25
CA THR A 62 5.11 4.04 22.53
C THR A 62 4.04 4.49 23.50
N LEU A 63 2.86 3.90 23.36
CA LEU A 63 1.82 4.03 24.32
C LEU A 63 2.38 3.34 25.56
N PRO A 64 2.43 4.01 26.71
CA PRO A 64 2.85 3.37 27.94
C PRO A 64 2.00 2.10 28.10
N VAL A 65 2.67 0.97 28.30
CA VAL A 65 2.01 -0.31 28.59
C VAL A 65 1.03 -0.04 29.74
N PRO A 66 -0.29 -0.22 29.54
CA PRO A 66 -1.25 0.05 30.60
C PRO A 66 -0.94 -0.88 31.77
N ALA A 67 -0.80 -0.30 32.96
CA ALA A 67 -0.57 -1.06 34.18
C ALA A 67 -1.64 -2.17 34.31
N PRO A 68 -1.27 -3.39 34.74
CA PRO A 68 -2.23 -4.47 34.92
C PRO A 68 -3.24 -4.04 36.01
N GLY A 69 -4.48 -3.74 35.60
CA GLY A 69 -5.57 -3.43 36.52
C GLY A 69 -6.54 -2.33 36.08
N THR A 70 -6.22 -1.52 35.06
CA THR A 70 -7.14 -0.46 34.60
C THR A 70 -7.58 -0.71 33.16
N HIS A 71 -8.73 -1.37 32.99
CA HIS A 71 -9.34 -1.50 31.67
C HIS A 71 -9.77 -0.12 31.14
N PRO A 72 -9.52 0.20 29.87
CA PRO A 72 -9.79 1.53 29.30
C PRO A 72 -11.27 1.93 29.32
N MET A 73 -12.18 0.99 29.62
CA MET A 73 -13.62 1.21 29.72
C MET A 73 -14.15 1.08 31.16
N ALA A 74 -13.28 1.03 32.17
CA ALA A 74 -13.70 0.93 33.59
C ALA A 74 -14.50 2.15 34.07
N HIS A 75 -14.44 3.27 33.35
CA HIS A 75 -15.21 4.47 33.62
C HIS A 75 -16.67 4.41 33.10
N LEU A 76 -17.02 3.39 32.30
CA LEU A 76 -18.39 3.23 31.80
C LEU A 76 -19.26 2.63 32.90
N LYS A 77 -20.29 3.38 33.31
CA LYS A 77 -21.27 2.93 34.30
C LYS A 77 -22.19 1.88 33.65
N PRO A 78 -22.32 0.66 34.21
CA PRO A 78 -23.18 -0.37 33.63
C PRO A 78 -24.64 0.08 33.59
N LEU A 79 -25.31 -0.25 32.49
CA LEU A 79 -26.75 -0.01 32.32
C LEU A 79 -27.55 -0.76 33.40
N PRO A 80 -28.60 -0.15 33.95
CA PRO A 80 -29.44 -0.81 34.93
C PRO A 80 -30.10 -2.06 34.33
N PRO A 81 -30.27 -3.15 35.10
CA PRO A 81 -30.96 -4.33 34.64
C PRO A 81 -32.40 -3.98 34.23
N ARG A 82 -32.90 -4.64 33.17
CA ARG A 82 -34.19 -4.38 32.49
C ARG A 82 -35.46 -4.46 33.35
N GLY A 83 -35.36 -4.59 34.68
CA GLY A 83 -36.47 -4.61 35.63
C GLY A 83 -36.50 -3.47 36.66
N ALA A 84 -35.51 -2.57 36.68
CA ALA A 84 -35.44 -1.50 37.69
C ALA A 84 -36.26 -0.23 37.36
N ALA A 85 -36.84 -0.14 36.16
CA ALA A 85 -37.52 1.05 35.65
C ALA A 85 -39.05 1.06 35.86
N VAL A 86 -39.60 0.23 36.74
CA VAL A 86 -41.04 0.26 37.09
C VAL A 86 -41.19 0.28 38.60
N ARG A 87 -41.27 1.49 39.16
CA ARG A 87 -42.01 1.87 40.39
C ARG A 87 -41.78 3.34 40.69
N ILE A 88 -42.44 4.24 39.94
CA ILE A 88 -42.86 5.56 40.44
C ILE A 88 -44.14 5.92 39.68
N GLY A 89 -45.25 6.08 40.41
CA GLY A 89 -46.56 6.52 39.91
C GLY A 89 -47.61 5.43 39.94
#